data_AF-A0A7W1HPH7-F1
#
_entry.id   AF-A0A7W1HPH7-F1
#
_cell.length_a   1.000
_cell.length_b   1.000
_cell.length_c   1.000
_cell.angle_alpha   90.00
_cell.angle_beta   90.00
_cell.angle_gamma   90.00
#
_symmetry.space_group_name_H-M   'P 1'
#
loop_
_entity.id
_entity.type
_entity.pdbx_description
1 polymer ?
#
loop_
_entity_poly.entity_id
_entity_poly.type
_entity_poly.pdbx_seq_one_letter_code
_entity_poly.pdbx_strand_id
1 'polypeptide(L)'
;MPPTRPPYPPEFKEEAIRLMRSSLKPLAQISRELDVSEQTLRNWRKQEEIDEGEREGLTTDEKEELGRLRRENKVLRQEKEILRKATAFFASEDGIR
;
A
#
# COMPACT_ATOMS: atom_id res chain seq x y z
N MET A 1 8.43 2.40 -12.30
CA MET A 1 7.52 2.55 -13.45
C MET A 1 6.13 2.84 -12.91
N PRO A 2 5.39 3.81 -13.47
CA PRO A 2 4.00 3.99 -13.11
C PRO A 2 3.21 2.71 -13.48
N PRO A 3 2.14 2.37 -12.73
CA PRO A 3 1.30 1.23 -13.09
C PRO A 3 0.74 1.44 -14.49
N THR A 4 0.75 0.37 -15.30
CA THR A 4 0.29 0.41 -16.69
C THR A 4 -1.23 0.56 -16.82
N ARG A 5 -1.97 0.40 -15.72
CA ARG A 5 -3.42 0.59 -15.64
C ARG A 5 -3.77 1.36 -14.36
N PRO A 6 -4.77 2.26 -14.40
CA PRO A 6 -5.27 2.89 -13.19
C PRO A 6 -5.84 1.82 -12.24
N PRO A 7 -5.76 2.04 -10.90
CA PRO A 7 -6.44 1.19 -9.94
C PRO A 7 -7.95 1.14 -10.20
N TYR A 8 -8.58 0.01 -9.85
CA TYR A 8 -10.04 -0.08 -9.85
C TYR A 8 -10.63 0.88 -8.81
N PRO A 9 -11.81 1.49 -9.07
CA PRO A 9 -12.51 2.28 -8.07
C PRO A 9 -12.80 1.47 -6.80
N PRO A 10 -12.73 2.09 -5.60
CA PRO A 10 -13.05 1.41 -4.34
C PRO A 10 -14.44 0.78 -4.34
N GLU A 11 -15.44 1.51 -4.84
CA GLU A 11 -16.85 1.08 -4.86
C GLU A 11 -17.03 -0.15 -5.76
N PHE A 12 -16.26 -0.23 -6.85
CA PHE A 12 -16.27 -1.40 -7.73
C PHE A 12 -15.65 -2.62 -7.06
N LYS A 13 -14.56 -2.45 -6.32
CA LYS A 13 -13.94 -3.52 -5.53
C LYS A 13 -14.91 -4.03 -4.47
N GLU A 14 -15.59 -3.14 -3.75
CA GLU A 14 -16.58 -3.51 -2.72
C GLU A 14 -17.75 -4.32 -3.31
N GLU A 15 -18.31 -3.87 -4.43
CA GLU A 15 -19.40 -4.60 -5.09
C GLU A 15 -18.94 -5.97 -5.60
N ALA A 16 -17.72 -6.06 -6.15
CA ALA A 16 -17.13 -7.33 -6.56
C ALA A 16 -16.95 -8.29 -5.37
N ILE A 17 -16.51 -7.79 -4.22
CA ILE A 17 -16.39 -8.59 -2.98
C ILE A 17 -17.76 -9.04 -2.48
N ARG A 18 -18.76 -8.16 -2.49
CA ARG A 18 -20.15 -8.48 -2.15
C ARG A 18 -20.71 -9.57 -3.05
N LEU A 19 -20.48 -9.49 -4.36
CA LEU A 19 -20.88 -10.51 -5.33
C LEU A 19 -20.18 -11.86 -5.06
N MET A 20 -18.88 -11.84 -4.76
CA MET A 20 -18.12 -13.05 -4.42
C MET A 20 -18.61 -13.73 -3.14
N ARG A 21 -19.13 -12.96 -2.16
CA ARG A 21 -19.67 -13.51 -0.90
C ARG A 21 -21.11 -14.02 -1.05
N SER A 22 -21.94 -13.31 -1.80
CA SER A 22 -23.37 -13.59 -1.91
C SER A 22 -23.71 -14.63 -2.99
N SER A 23 -22.87 -14.80 -4.01
CA SER A 23 -23.15 -15.72 -5.11
C SER A 23 -22.48 -17.09 -4.91
N LEU A 24 -23.15 -18.14 -5.41
CA LEU A 24 -22.55 -19.48 -5.55
C LEU A 24 -21.76 -19.63 -6.85
N LYS A 25 -21.51 -18.51 -7.56
CA LYS A 25 -20.82 -18.54 -8.86
C LYS A 25 -19.34 -18.87 -8.66
N PRO A 26 -18.75 -19.73 -9.50
CA PRO A 26 -17.31 -19.94 -9.50
C PRO A 26 -16.56 -18.64 -9.80
N LEU A 27 -15.36 -18.46 -9.20
CA LEU A 27 -14.55 -17.25 -9.39
C LEU A 27 -14.21 -16.98 -10.86
N ALA A 28 -14.01 -18.04 -11.66
CA ALA A 28 -13.80 -17.96 -13.11
C ALA A 28 -15.00 -17.39 -13.87
N GLN A 29 -16.22 -17.59 -13.37
CA GLN A 29 -17.41 -16.96 -13.94
C GLN A 29 -17.47 -15.48 -13.57
N ILE A 30 -17.26 -15.15 -12.29
CA ILE A 30 -17.27 -13.74 -11.82
C ILE A 30 -16.19 -12.93 -12.53
N SER A 31 -15.00 -13.50 -12.72
CA SER A 31 -13.89 -12.90 -13.47
C SER A 31 -14.30 -12.51 -14.89
N ARG A 32 -15.00 -13.39 -15.61
CA ARG A 32 -15.49 -13.12 -16.97
C ARG A 32 -16.61 -12.09 -17.00
N GLU A 33 -17.52 -12.12 -16.02
CA GLU A 33 -18.65 -11.18 -15.93
C GLU A 33 -18.18 -9.75 -15.62
N LEU A 34 -17.15 -9.60 -14.77
CA LEU A 34 -16.62 -8.30 -14.36
C LEU A 34 -15.46 -7.78 -15.23
N ASP A 35 -14.96 -8.60 -16.16
CA ASP A 35 -13.71 -8.35 -16.90
C ASP A 35 -12.51 -8.03 -15.98
N VAL A 36 -12.41 -8.78 -14.88
CA VAL A 36 -11.33 -8.66 -13.88
C VAL A 36 -10.60 -9.98 -13.80
N SER A 37 -9.26 -9.96 -13.78
CA SER A 37 -8.50 -11.21 -13.66
C SER A 37 -8.86 -11.98 -12.39
N GLU A 38 -8.95 -13.31 -12.46
CA GLU A 38 -9.18 -14.15 -11.28
C GLU A 38 -8.17 -13.88 -10.16
N GLN A 39 -6.91 -13.62 -10.50
CA GLN A 39 -5.87 -13.34 -9.51
C GLN A 39 -6.17 -12.04 -8.74
N THR A 40 -6.66 -11.02 -9.42
CA THR A 40 -7.10 -9.77 -8.77
C THR A 40 -8.24 -10.04 -7.78
N LEU A 41 -9.24 -10.81 -8.19
CA LEU A 41 -10.37 -11.18 -7.33
C LEU A 41 -9.91 -12.01 -6.10
N ARG A 42 -9.00 -12.96 -6.30
CA ARG A 42 -8.39 -13.73 -5.19
C ARG A 42 -7.64 -12.82 -4.21
N ASN A 43 -6.89 -11.86 -4.72
CA ASN A 43 -6.14 -10.92 -3.89
C ASN A 43 -7.09 -10.03 -3.08
N TRP A 44 -8.19 -9.56 -3.68
CA TRP A 44 -9.20 -8.79 -2.97
C TRP A 44 -9.87 -9.58 -1.87
N ARG A 45 -10.33 -10.79 -2.16
CA ARG A 45 -10.91 -11.69 -1.14
C ARG A 45 -9.92 -11.97 -0.01
N LYS A 46 -8.66 -12.27 -0.34
CA LYS A 46 -7.63 -12.52 0.66
C LYS A 46 -7.38 -11.29 1.55
N GLN A 47 -7.37 -10.09 0.97
CA GLN A 47 -7.19 -8.87 1.74
C GLN A 47 -8.39 -8.63 2.66
N GLU A 48 -9.61 -8.86 2.17
CA GLU A 48 -10.83 -8.75 2.97
C GLU A 48 -10.81 -9.71 4.17
N GLU A 49 -10.42 -10.97 3.95
CA GLU A 49 -10.25 -11.97 5.03
C GLU A 49 -9.23 -11.51 6.09
N ILE A 50 -8.18 -10.78 5.67
CA ILE A 50 -7.19 -10.21 6.60
C ILE A 50 -7.78 -9.01 7.35
N ASP A 51 -8.47 -8.12 6.64
CA ASP A 51 -9.08 -6.91 7.21
C ASP A 51 -10.18 -7.26 8.23
N GLU A 52 -10.90 -8.37 8.03
CA GLU A 52 -11.89 -8.91 8.97
C GLU A 52 -11.28 -9.78 10.09
N GLY A 53 -9.97 -10.02 10.07
CA GLY A 53 -9.28 -10.85 11.07
C GLY A 53 -9.51 -12.36 10.92
N GLU A 54 -10.10 -12.80 9.81
CA GLU A 54 -10.29 -14.23 9.48
C GLU A 54 -8.99 -14.89 9.01
N ARG A 55 -7.98 -14.09 8.65
CA ARG A 55 -6.69 -14.55 8.15
C ARG A 55 -5.54 -13.68 8.65
N GLU A 56 -4.41 -14.31 8.95
CA GLU A 56 -3.18 -13.59 9.29
C GLU A 56 -2.64 -12.74 8.13
N GLY A 57 -2.22 -11.52 8.45
CA GLY A 57 -1.57 -10.60 7.54
C GLY A 57 -1.69 -9.16 8.04
N LEU A 58 -1.07 -8.23 7.30
CA LEU A 58 -1.29 -6.80 7.55
C LEU A 58 -2.61 -6.37 6.92
N THR A 59 -3.44 -5.68 7.69
CA THR A 59 -4.66 -5.05 7.21
C THR A 59 -4.34 -3.95 6.19
N THR A 60 -5.34 -3.53 5.45
CA THR A 60 -5.22 -2.42 4.49
C THR A 60 -4.74 -1.15 5.20
N ASP A 61 -5.31 -0.83 6.36
CA ASP A 61 -4.95 0.33 7.18
C ASP A 61 -3.51 0.24 7.71
N GLU A 62 -3.10 -0.93 8.21
CA GLU A 62 -1.73 -1.15 8.69
C GLU A 62 -0.70 -1.00 7.56
N LYS A 63 -1.04 -1.46 6.34
CA LYS A 63 -0.18 -1.29 5.16
C LYS A 63 -0.03 0.17 4.76
N GLU A 64 -1.13 0.93 4.80
CA GLU A 64 -1.11 2.36 4.49
C GLU A 64 -0.25 3.11 5.50
N GLU A 65 -0.47 2.86 6.78
CA GLU A 65 0.27 3.49 7.87
C GLU A 65 1.77 3.15 7.82
N LEU A 66 2.10 1.88 7.61
CA LEU A 66 3.49 1.44 7.41
C LEU A 66 4.13 2.16 6.22
N GLY A 67 3.37 2.37 5.14
CA GLY A 67 3.79 3.14 3.98
C GLY A 67 4.07 4.60 4.31
N ARG A 68 3.18 5.25 5.06
CA ARG A 68 3.33 6.64 5.53
C ARG A 68 4.57 6.79 6.40
N LEU A 69 4.71 5.95 7.43
CA LEU A 69 5.84 5.98 8.36
C LEU A 69 7.18 5.73 7.66
N ARG A 70 7.23 4.83 6.66
CA ARG A 70 8.45 4.61 5.87
C ARG A 70 8.86 5.84 5.06
N ARG A 71 7.90 6.58 4.49
CA ARG A 71 8.17 7.83 3.77
C ARG A 71 8.67 8.90 4.72
N GLU A 72 7.99 9.08 5.85
CA GLU A 72 8.38 10.03 6.89
C GLU A 72 9.79 9.73 7.43
N ASN A 73 10.07 8.47 7.77
CA ASN A 73 11.39 8.07 8.24
C ASN A 73 12.49 8.35 7.22
N LYS A 74 12.21 8.18 5.91
CA LYS A 74 13.15 8.52 4.85
C LYS A 74 13.45 10.02 4.83
N VAL A 75 12.43 10.87 4.95
CA VAL A 75 12.59 12.33 4.99
C VAL A 75 13.40 12.74 6.22
N LEU A 76 13.03 12.24 7.41
CA LEU A 76 13.74 12.54 8.65
C LEU A 76 15.23 12.14 8.59
N ARG A 77 15.55 11.00 7.95
CA ARG A 77 16.95 10.59 7.75
C ARG A 77 17.71 11.56 6.85
N GLN A 78 17.08 12.04 5.78
CA GLN A 78 17.69 13.02 4.87
C GLN A 78 17.92 14.37 5.58
N GLU A 79 16.93 14.86 6.32
CA GLU A 79 17.05 16.10 7.11
C GLU A 79 18.17 15.99 8.15
N LYS A 80 18.23 14.88 8.88
CA LYS A 80 19.30 14.61 9.84
C LYS A 80 20.68 14.60 9.19
N GLU A 81 20.80 14.06 7.97
CA GLU A 81 22.05 14.07 7.23
C GLU A 81 22.47 15.48 6.80
N ILE A 82 21.53 16.29 6.31
CA ILE A 82 21.76 17.68 5.93
C ILE A 82 22.24 18.48 7.14
N LEU A 83 21.54 18.37 8.28
CA LEU A 83 21.94 19.05 9.51
C LEU A 83 23.32 18.62 9.99
N ARG A 84 23.63 17.31 9.94
CA ARG A 84 24.96 16.82 10.28
C ARG A 84 26.05 17.43 9.38
N LYS A 85 25.82 17.48 8.07
CA LYS A 85 26.75 18.10 7.11
C LYS A 85 26.93 19.60 7.39
N ALA A 86 25.86 20.32 7.68
CA ALA A 86 25.92 21.72 8.05
C ALA A 86 26.73 21.93 9.35
N THR A 87 26.47 21.15 10.40
CA THR A 87 27.23 21.25 11.65
C THR A 87 28.73 20.96 11.46
N ALA A 88 29.08 19.97 10.64
CA ALA A 88 30.47 19.65 10.34
C ALA A 88 31.15 20.78 9.54
N PHE A 89 30.43 21.37 8.58
CA PHE A 89 30.91 22.52 7.81
C PHE A 89 31.22 23.71 8.72
N PHE A 90 30.25 24.13 9.56
CA PHE A 90 30.46 25.28 10.47
C PHE A 90 31.57 25.01 11.50
N ALA A 91 31.64 23.81 12.09
CA ALA A 91 32.73 23.46 13.00
C ALA A 91 34.11 23.50 12.34
N SER A 92 34.20 23.21 11.03
CA SER A 92 35.45 23.34 10.27
C SER A 92 35.79 24.78 9.88
N GLU A 93 34.80 25.65 9.65
CA GLU A 93 35.03 27.07 9.35
C GLU A 93 35.43 27.88 10.60
N ASP A 94 34.78 27.63 11.75
CA ASP A 94 35.09 28.30 13.01
C ASP A 94 36.47 27.90 13.57
N GLY A 95 37.00 26.73 13.19
CA GLY A 95 38.35 26.28 13.55
C GLY A 95 39.48 26.83 12.68
N ILE A 96 39.18 27.61 11.63
CA ILE A 96 40.16 28.20 10.69
C ILE A 96 40.35 29.71 10.93
N ARG A 97 39.67 30.31 11.92
CA ARG A 97 39.90 31.69 12.37
C ARG A 97 40.76 31.78 13.62
#